data_AF-A0AB34JDL8-F1
#
_entry.id   AF-A0AB34JDL8-F1
#
_cell.length_a   1.000
_cell.length_b   1.000
_cell.length_c   1.000
_cell.angle_alpha   90.00
_cell.angle_beta   90.00
_cell.angle_gamma   90.00
#
_symmetry.space_group_name_H-M   'P 1'
#
loop_
_entity.id
_entity.type
_entity.pdbx_description
1 polymer ?
#
loop_
_entity_poly.entity_id
_entity_poly.type
_entity_poly.pdbx_seq_one_letter_code
_entity_poly.pdbx_strand_id
1 'polypeptide(L)'
;MTAAVLNFNRFPKLMVAMSRSLLALAVDQYFDDYMIVDLRAAGCSGQDSLSFLHSMAGRPFDSEKHQSMAPVNTGLGVHIDVSAVHDDGVLIVSSKWHRCLSVLTMLREAARANFLPPGAASTIHGKLGFILSTAYGRVGKAAAQPLVQRMWHDTDYAFTSQMRHMLEFFEALLPDLPALTIRVGSSQGDEPPIVVYTDASFRATAADGTRQPVAELGYHVVVPRSDGPPTLLYHSHRLEQDALAAFSSTAATLIMQCEIAAATGPPTPCVLRMGAVSGQRG
;
A
#
# COMPACT_ATOMS: atom_id res chain seq x y z
N MET A 1 -11.82 24.79 6.40
CA MET A 1 -11.86 23.68 7.38
C MET A 1 -10.48 23.15 7.80
N THR A 2 -9.39 23.46 7.10
CA THR A 2 -8.05 22.91 7.36
C THR A 2 -7.42 23.36 8.70
N ALA A 3 -7.77 24.54 9.20
CA ALA A 3 -7.21 25.09 10.45
C ALA A 3 -7.66 24.33 11.72
N ALA A 4 -8.87 23.77 11.74
CA ALA A 4 -9.40 23.05 12.91
C ALA A 4 -8.65 21.73 13.16
N VAL A 5 -8.37 20.98 12.09
CA VAL A 5 -7.62 19.71 12.15
C VAL A 5 -6.18 19.95 12.63
N LEU A 6 -5.53 20.99 12.12
CA LEU A 6 -4.18 21.36 12.55
C LEU A 6 -4.17 21.80 14.01
N ASN A 7 -5.15 22.63 14.42
CA ASN A 7 -5.22 23.12 15.79
C ASN A 7 -5.51 21.99 16.80
N PHE A 8 -6.37 21.03 16.44
CA PHE A 8 -6.62 19.84 17.24
C PHE A 8 -5.33 19.02 17.43
N ASN A 9 -4.61 18.75 16.34
CA ASN A 9 -3.40 17.91 16.36
C ASN A 9 -2.20 18.53 17.10
N ARG A 10 -2.23 19.82 17.44
CA ARG A 10 -1.16 20.47 18.23
C ARG A 10 -0.98 19.80 19.59
N PHE A 11 -2.08 19.54 20.28
CA PHE A 11 -2.01 18.92 21.61
C PHE A 11 -1.45 17.50 21.52
N PRO A 12 -1.96 16.59 20.68
CA PRO A 12 -1.39 15.26 20.58
C PRO A 12 0.06 15.22 20.13
N LYS A 13 0.46 16.09 19.19
CA LYS A 13 1.88 16.20 18.78
C LYS A 13 2.77 16.68 19.92
N LEU A 14 2.33 17.64 20.73
CA LEU A 14 3.07 18.06 21.92
C LEU A 14 3.22 16.91 22.92
N MET A 15 2.16 16.15 23.17
CA MET A 15 2.19 15.02 24.10
C MET A 15 3.14 13.91 23.63
N VAL A 16 3.16 13.60 22.33
CA VAL A 16 4.14 12.67 21.74
C VAL A 16 5.57 13.19 21.91
N ALA A 17 5.80 14.48 21.64
CA ALA A 17 7.13 15.07 21.81
C ALA A 17 7.59 15.00 23.28
N MET A 18 6.73 15.39 24.23
CA MET A 18 7.02 15.28 25.66
C MET A 18 7.27 13.84 26.10
N SER A 19 6.47 12.88 25.63
CA SER A 19 6.64 11.47 25.96
C SER A 19 7.96 10.90 25.45
N ARG A 20 8.35 11.24 24.21
CA ARG A 20 9.64 10.85 23.63
C ARG A 20 10.81 11.48 24.37
N SER A 21 10.72 12.78 24.70
CA SER A 21 11.84 13.53 25.29
C SER A 21 12.01 13.33 26.80
N LEU A 22 10.91 13.21 27.56
CA LEU A 22 10.94 13.14 29.02
C LEU A 22 10.90 11.69 29.54
N LEU A 23 10.28 10.78 28.79
CA LEU A 23 9.99 9.41 29.23
C LEU A 23 10.64 8.35 28.34
N ALA A 24 11.36 8.77 27.28
CA ALA A 24 12.01 7.89 26.31
C ALA A 24 11.06 6.86 25.64
N LEU A 25 9.77 7.19 25.49
CA LEU A 25 8.77 6.28 24.95
C LEU A 25 8.76 6.27 23.42
N ALA A 26 8.76 5.07 22.82
CA ALA A 26 8.48 4.89 21.39
C ALA A 26 6.97 4.95 21.13
N VAL A 27 6.43 6.17 21.18
CA VAL A 27 5.00 6.47 20.97
C VAL A 27 4.80 7.34 19.73
N ASP A 28 3.72 7.14 18.99
CA ASP A 28 3.21 8.07 17.99
C ASP A 28 1.69 8.25 18.15
N GLN A 29 1.10 9.16 17.36
CA GLN A 29 -0.33 9.44 17.39
C GLN A 29 -0.91 9.58 15.98
N TYR A 30 -2.19 9.24 15.86
CA TYR A 30 -3.06 9.62 14.77
C TYR A 30 -4.35 10.22 15.33
N PHE A 31 -4.50 11.54 15.24
CA PHE A 31 -5.54 12.31 15.93
C PHE A 31 -5.53 12.05 17.45
N ASP A 32 -6.59 11.45 17.99
CA ASP A 32 -6.76 11.11 19.39
C ASP A 32 -6.28 9.70 19.75
N ASP A 33 -5.92 8.89 18.75
CA ASP A 33 -5.38 7.54 18.96
C ASP A 33 -3.86 7.59 19.16
N TYR A 34 -3.39 6.97 20.25
CA TYR A 34 -1.97 6.83 20.56
C TYR A 34 -1.53 5.38 20.37
N MET A 35 -0.40 5.21 19.71
CA MET A 35 0.22 3.91 19.47
C MET A 35 1.58 3.90 20.15
N ILE A 36 1.78 2.97 21.07
CA ILE A 36 3.02 2.80 21.80
C ILE A 36 3.56 1.39 21.56
N VAL A 37 4.86 1.31 21.34
CA VAL A 37 5.62 0.07 21.29
C VAL A 37 6.67 0.14 22.39
N ASP A 38 6.88 -0.95 23.11
CA ASP A 38 7.83 -1.00 24.22
C ASP A 38 8.47 -2.39 24.31
N LEU A 39 9.52 -2.49 25.12
CA LEU A 39 10.17 -3.76 25.43
C LEU A 39 9.25 -4.62 26.28
N ARG A 40 9.29 -5.93 26.06
CA ARG A 40 8.54 -6.90 26.90
C ARG A 40 8.87 -6.76 28.39
N ALA A 41 10.13 -6.44 28.71
CA ALA A 41 10.58 -6.23 30.09
C ALA A 41 9.98 -4.97 30.75
N ALA A 42 9.55 -3.98 29.97
CA ALA A 42 8.93 -2.76 30.47
C ALA A 42 7.45 -2.97 30.87
N GLY A 43 6.82 -4.08 30.44
CA GLY A 43 5.43 -4.38 30.75
C GLY A 43 4.49 -3.25 30.31
N CYS A 44 3.70 -2.71 31.23
CA CYS A 44 2.80 -1.58 30.99
C CYS A 44 3.39 -0.21 31.35
N SER A 45 4.65 -0.14 31.81
CA SER A 45 5.22 1.11 32.36
C SER A 45 5.19 2.27 31.37
N GLY A 46 5.41 2.02 30.07
CA GLY A 46 5.26 3.04 29.03
C GLY A 46 3.84 3.55 28.87
N GLN A 47 2.84 2.66 28.91
CA GLN A 47 1.42 3.05 28.86
C GLN A 47 1.01 3.85 30.10
N ASP A 48 1.44 3.42 31.28
CA ASP A 48 1.13 4.09 32.54
C ASP A 48 1.76 5.49 32.58
N SER A 49 3.01 5.61 32.13
CA SER A 49 3.72 6.89 32.08
C SER A 49 3.08 7.87 31.09
N LEU A 50 2.67 7.37 29.92
CA LEU A 50 1.93 8.17 28.95
C LEU A 50 0.57 8.63 29.51
N SER A 51 -0.17 7.73 30.17
CA SER A 51 -1.45 8.04 30.82
C SER A 51 -1.30 9.07 31.94
N PHE A 52 -0.25 8.95 32.75
CA PHE A 52 0.08 9.91 33.79
C PHE A 52 0.37 11.30 33.21
N LEU A 53 1.19 11.38 32.16
CA LEU A 53 1.50 12.64 31.47
C LEU A 53 0.22 13.31 30.92
N HIS A 54 -0.67 12.53 30.33
CA HIS A 54 -1.97 12.99 29.84
C HIS A 54 -2.90 13.50 30.95
N SER A 55 -2.90 12.82 32.08
CA SER A 55 -3.65 13.23 33.27
C SER A 55 -3.12 14.55 33.83
N MET A 56 -1.79 14.72 33.91
CA MET A 56 -1.17 16.00 34.31
C MET A 56 -1.50 17.15 33.35
N ALA A 57 -1.61 16.85 32.05
CA ALA A 57 -2.00 17.82 31.04
C ALA A 57 -3.52 18.14 31.02
N GLY A 58 -4.30 17.57 31.96
CA GLY A 58 -5.74 17.80 32.09
C GLY A 58 -6.60 17.12 31.01
N ARG A 59 -6.05 16.11 30.32
CA ARG A 59 -6.74 15.35 29.27
C ARG A 59 -6.45 13.85 29.43
N PRO A 60 -7.04 13.19 30.43
CA PRO A 60 -6.88 11.75 30.64
C PRO A 60 -7.46 10.95 29.47
N PHE A 61 -6.94 9.75 29.25
CA PHE A 61 -7.47 8.83 28.26
C PHE A 61 -8.81 8.21 28.70
N ASP A 62 -9.57 7.78 27.70
CA ASP A 62 -10.76 6.97 27.89
C ASP A 62 -10.36 5.53 28.24
N SER A 63 -10.72 5.08 29.45
CA SER A 63 -10.42 3.75 29.94
C SER A 63 -11.09 2.63 29.15
N GLU A 64 -12.26 2.89 28.54
CA GLU A 64 -12.98 1.87 27.78
C GLU A 64 -12.30 1.57 26.44
N LYS A 65 -11.53 2.53 25.92
CA LYS A 65 -10.78 2.39 24.66
C LYS A 65 -9.35 1.89 24.86
N HIS A 66 -8.92 1.69 26.12
CA HIS A 66 -7.58 1.22 26.43
C HIS A 66 -7.36 -0.20 25.89
N GLN A 67 -6.28 -0.37 25.14
CA GLN A 67 -5.78 -1.68 24.73
C GLN A 67 -4.51 -1.99 25.50
N SER A 68 -4.49 -3.11 26.23
CA SER A 68 -3.30 -3.54 26.97
C SER A 68 -2.13 -3.88 26.03
N MET A 69 -0.91 -3.75 26.54
CA MET A 69 0.28 -4.18 25.81
C MET A 69 0.19 -5.66 25.43
N ALA A 70 0.33 -5.96 24.15
CA ALA A 70 0.32 -7.31 23.60
C ALA A 70 1.20 -7.37 22.33
N PRO A 71 1.70 -8.56 21.95
CA PRO A 71 2.44 -8.72 20.70
C PRO A 71 1.63 -8.36 19.45
N VAL A 72 0.30 -8.51 19.52
CA VAL A 72 -0.62 -8.17 18.44
C VAL A 72 -1.74 -7.29 18.98
N ASN A 73 -1.93 -6.12 18.39
CA ASN A 73 -3.01 -5.20 18.77
C ASN A 73 -3.71 -4.62 17.54
N THR A 74 -4.87 -3.98 17.76
CA THR A 74 -5.55 -3.24 16.70
C THR A 74 -5.19 -1.76 16.79
N GLY A 75 -4.51 -1.23 15.77
CA GLY A 75 -4.30 0.20 15.59
C GLY A 75 -5.04 0.68 14.34
N LEU A 76 -5.76 1.81 14.42
CA LEU A 76 -6.39 2.46 13.27
C LEU A 76 -7.30 1.56 12.41
N GLY A 77 -7.83 0.48 12.98
CA GLY A 77 -8.68 -0.48 12.28
C GLY A 77 -7.95 -1.63 11.57
N VAL A 78 -6.64 -1.77 11.77
CA VAL A 78 -5.81 -2.86 11.23
C VAL A 78 -5.13 -3.64 12.36
N HIS A 79 -4.76 -4.88 12.10
CA HIS A 79 -3.92 -5.65 13.03
C HIS A 79 -2.46 -5.27 12.83
N ILE A 80 -1.78 -4.98 13.94
CA ILE A 80 -0.36 -4.67 13.98
C ILE A 80 0.27 -5.74 14.87
N ASP A 81 1.14 -6.55 14.27
CA ASP A 81 1.85 -7.65 14.92
C ASP A 81 3.34 -7.31 14.99
N VAL A 82 3.82 -7.14 16.22
CA VAL A 82 5.21 -6.83 16.57
C VAL A 82 5.94 -8.04 17.18
N SER A 83 5.35 -9.24 17.16
CA SER A 83 5.91 -10.40 17.86
C SER A 83 7.29 -10.82 17.33
N ALA A 84 7.52 -10.63 16.03
CA ALA A 84 8.77 -11.00 15.35
C ALA A 84 9.74 -9.80 15.19
N VAL A 85 9.44 -8.64 15.79
CA VAL A 85 10.29 -7.45 15.64
C VAL A 85 11.63 -7.63 16.34
N HIS A 86 11.65 -8.24 17.54
CA HIS A 86 12.89 -8.41 18.31
C HIS A 86 13.82 -9.45 17.67
N ASP A 87 13.27 -10.59 17.24
CA ASP A 87 14.05 -11.73 16.80
C ASP A 87 14.39 -11.64 15.29
N ASP A 88 13.41 -11.26 14.46
CA ASP A 88 13.54 -11.29 13.00
C ASP A 88 13.60 -9.89 12.37
N GLY A 89 13.38 -8.82 13.14
CA GLY A 89 13.25 -7.46 12.62
C GLY A 89 12.03 -7.31 11.70
N VAL A 90 10.94 -8.03 11.97
CA VAL A 90 9.75 -8.06 11.11
C VAL A 90 8.51 -7.58 11.86
N LEU A 91 7.87 -6.55 11.29
CA LEU A 91 6.55 -6.05 11.67
C LEU A 91 5.53 -6.49 10.61
N ILE A 92 4.40 -7.05 11.04
CA ILE A 92 3.34 -7.49 10.13
C ILE A 92 2.10 -6.61 10.34
N VAL A 93 1.53 -6.09 9.25
CA VAL A 93 0.30 -5.31 9.26
C VAL A 93 -0.73 -5.99 8.39
N SER A 94 -1.93 -6.26 8.92
CA SER A 94 -2.97 -6.96 8.18
C SER A 94 -4.36 -6.36 8.40
N SER A 95 -5.22 -6.50 7.39
CA SER A 95 -6.61 -6.06 7.47
C SER A 95 -7.46 -7.02 8.28
N LYS A 96 -8.48 -6.50 8.96
CA LYS A 96 -9.45 -7.34 9.65
C LYS A 96 -10.33 -8.07 8.65
N TRP A 97 -10.52 -9.37 8.84
CA TRP A 97 -11.35 -10.22 7.97
C TRP A 97 -12.76 -9.66 7.71
N HIS A 98 -13.42 -9.12 8.73
CA HIS A 98 -14.77 -8.56 8.58
C HIS A 98 -14.83 -7.34 7.63
N ARG A 99 -13.72 -6.61 7.46
CA ARG A 99 -13.64 -5.49 6.52
C ARG A 99 -13.63 -6.01 5.08
N CYS A 100 -12.83 -7.04 4.82
CA CYS A 100 -12.82 -7.78 3.56
C CYS A 100 -14.22 -8.33 3.24
N LEU A 101 -14.84 -9.02 4.20
CA LEU A 101 -16.18 -9.58 4.05
C LEU A 101 -17.25 -8.51 3.79
N SER A 102 -17.16 -7.36 4.47
CA SER A 102 -18.09 -6.24 4.26
C SER A 102 -18.02 -5.72 2.81
N VAL A 103 -16.81 -5.56 2.26
CA VAL A 103 -16.63 -5.11 0.87
C VAL A 103 -17.17 -6.14 -0.12
N LEU A 104 -16.84 -7.43 0.07
CA LEU A 104 -17.36 -8.50 -0.78
C LEU A 104 -18.89 -8.57 -0.74
N THR A 105 -19.48 -8.40 0.44
CA THR A 105 -20.94 -8.41 0.60
C THR A 105 -21.58 -7.28 -0.20
N MET A 106 -21.05 -6.05 -0.08
CA MET A 106 -21.56 -4.90 -0.84
C MET A 106 -21.45 -5.11 -2.37
N LEU A 107 -20.33 -5.66 -2.84
CA LEU A 107 -20.14 -5.94 -4.26
C LEU A 107 -21.09 -7.04 -4.76
N ARG A 108 -21.27 -8.12 -3.99
CA ARG A 108 -22.21 -9.21 -4.31
C ARG A 108 -23.66 -8.75 -4.33
N GLU A 109 -24.05 -7.89 -3.40
CA GLU A 109 -25.39 -7.28 -3.39
C GLU A 109 -25.63 -6.43 -4.64
N ALA A 110 -24.67 -5.56 -4.97
CA ALA A 110 -24.74 -4.74 -6.18
C ALA A 110 -24.79 -5.60 -7.47
N ALA A 111 -24.00 -6.67 -7.54
CA ALA A 111 -24.00 -7.61 -8.66
C ALA A 111 -25.35 -8.34 -8.80
N ARG A 112 -25.92 -8.82 -7.69
CA ARG A 112 -27.24 -9.47 -7.67
C ARG A 112 -28.38 -8.53 -8.05
N ALA A 113 -28.33 -7.29 -7.58
CA ALA A 113 -29.29 -6.25 -7.95
C ALA A 113 -29.10 -5.73 -9.38
N ASN A 114 -27.99 -6.10 -10.03
CA ASN A 114 -27.51 -5.53 -11.28
C ASN A 114 -27.47 -4.00 -11.26
N PHE A 115 -27.16 -3.41 -10.11
CA PHE A 115 -27.25 -1.97 -9.89
C PHE A 115 -26.21 -1.50 -8.86
N LEU A 116 -25.43 -0.47 -9.20
CA LEU A 116 -24.45 0.14 -8.31
C LEU A 116 -24.41 1.67 -8.51
N PRO A 117 -25.03 2.47 -7.63
CA PRO A 117 -24.99 3.92 -7.78
C PRO A 117 -23.60 4.50 -7.43
N PRO A 118 -23.25 5.70 -7.93
CA PRO A 118 -21.94 6.33 -7.72
C PRO A 118 -21.53 6.49 -6.24
N GLY A 119 -22.49 6.83 -5.37
CA GLY A 119 -22.23 6.96 -3.93
C GLY A 119 -21.87 5.63 -3.25
N ALA A 120 -22.50 4.54 -3.66
CA ALA A 120 -22.15 3.21 -3.19
C ALA A 120 -20.78 2.77 -3.72
N ALA A 121 -20.49 3.04 -5.00
CA ALA A 121 -19.17 2.79 -5.59
C ALA A 121 -18.06 3.54 -4.85
N SER A 122 -18.28 4.82 -4.52
CA SER A 122 -17.37 5.63 -3.71
C SER A 122 -17.10 5.02 -2.34
N THR A 123 -18.15 4.56 -1.67
CA THR A 123 -18.03 3.91 -0.37
C THR A 123 -17.22 2.61 -0.45
N ILE A 124 -17.51 1.78 -1.45
CA ILE A 124 -16.78 0.52 -1.66
C ILE A 124 -15.33 0.81 -1.99
N HIS A 125 -15.06 1.74 -2.90
CA HIS A 125 -13.70 2.13 -3.30
C HIS A 125 -12.89 2.64 -2.12
N GLY A 126 -13.47 3.48 -1.24
CA GLY A 126 -12.80 3.96 -0.03
C GLY A 126 -12.46 2.83 0.95
N LYS A 127 -13.42 1.95 1.24
CA LYS A 127 -13.19 0.79 2.13
C LYS A 127 -12.13 -0.15 1.56
N LEU A 128 -12.21 -0.43 0.27
CA LEU A 128 -11.27 -1.30 -0.43
C LEU A 128 -9.87 -0.67 -0.44
N GLY A 129 -9.74 0.63 -0.75
CA GLY A 129 -8.47 1.34 -0.70
C GLY A 129 -7.79 1.28 0.66
N PHE A 130 -8.57 1.35 1.74
CA PHE A 130 -8.06 1.15 3.10
C PHE A 130 -7.56 -0.28 3.33
N ILE A 131 -8.33 -1.30 2.93
CA ILE A 131 -7.93 -2.71 3.05
C ILE A 131 -6.62 -2.98 2.30
N LEU A 132 -6.52 -2.51 1.06
CA LEU A 132 -5.34 -2.73 0.23
C LEU A 132 -4.11 -1.94 0.73
N SER A 133 -4.29 -0.94 1.60
CA SER A 133 -3.16 -0.24 2.21
C SER A 133 -2.36 -1.12 3.17
N THR A 134 -2.97 -2.20 3.69
CA THR A 134 -2.32 -3.19 4.54
C THR A 134 -1.82 -4.41 3.75
N ALA A 135 -1.87 -4.36 2.43
CA ALA A 135 -1.41 -5.44 1.58
C ALA A 135 -0.06 -5.08 0.95
N TYR A 136 0.81 -6.08 0.77
CA TYR A 136 2.09 -5.89 0.10
C TYR A 136 1.90 -5.28 -1.29
N GLY A 137 2.63 -4.20 -1.59
CA GLY A 137 2.55 -3.48 -2.87
C GLY A 137 1.18 -2.88 -3.21
N ARG A 138 0.23 -2.86 -2.27
CA ARG A 138 -1.17 -2.48 -2.52
C ARG A 138 -1.80 -3.27 -3.68
N VAL A 139 -1.51 -4.57 -3.73
CA VAL A 139 -2.05 -5.51 -4.73
C VAL A 139 -3.57 -5.34 -4.86
N GLY A 140 -4.08 -5.35 -6.09
CA GLY A 140 -5.49 -5.18 -6.39
C GLY A 140 -5.96 -3.72 -6.56
N LYS A 141 -5.11 -2.71 -6.31
CA LYS A 141 -5.48 -1.30 -6.54
C LYS A 141 -5.95 -1.04 -7.97
N ALA A 142 -5.29 -1.64 -8.97
CA ALA A 142 -5.66 -1.51 -10.38
C ALA A 142 -7.04 -2.15 -10.68
N ALA A 143 -7.34 -3.30 -10.06
CA ALA A 143 -8.61 -4.00 -10.24
C ALA A 143 -9.81 -3.17 -9.73
N ALA A 144 -9.59 -2.17 -8.86
CA ALA A 144 -10.64 -1.26 -8.39
C ALA A 144 -11.04 -0.16 -9.40
N GLN A 145 -10.39 -0.08 -10.56
CA GLN A 145 -10.66 0.96 -11.57
C GLN A 145 -12.14 1.06 -12.00
N PRO A 146 -12.91 -0.04 -12.16
CA PRO A 146 -14.32 0.06 -12.52
C PRO A 146 -15.17 0.85 -11.51
N LEU A 147 -14.77 0.87 -10.22
CA LEU A 147 -15.44 1.70 -9.22
C LEU A 147 -15.15 3.19 -9.44
N VAL A 148 -13.91 3.54 -9.79
CA VAL A 148 -13.54 4.93 -10.09
C VAL A 148 -14.30 5.43 -11.32
N GLN A 149 -14.38 4.61 -12.36
CA GLN A 149 -15.19 4.90 -13.55
C GLN A 149 -16.66 5.16 -13.17
N ARG A 150 -17.25 4.32 -12.31
CA ARG A 150 -18.62 4.48 -11.81
C ARG A 150 -18.84 5.74 -10.98
N MET A 151 -17.84 6.17 -10.22
CA MET A 151 -17.96 7.35 -9.37
C MET A 151 -18.06 8.65 -10.17
N TRP A 152 -17.34 8.74 -11.29
CA TRP A 152 -17.07 10.02 -11.95
C TRP A 152 -17.59 10.13 -13.37
N HIS A 153 -17.82 9.01 -14.07
CA HIS A 153 -18.00 9.03 -15.52
C HIS A 153 -19.26 8.31 -16.00
N ASP A 154 -19.67 7.23 -15.34
CA ASP A 154 -20.84 6.48 -15.77
C ASP A 154 -22.15 7.24 -15.49
N THR A 155 -23.06 7.21 -16.46
CA THR A 155 -24.45 7.68 -16.33
C THR A 155 -25.45 6.53 -16.23
N ASP A 156 -25.05 5.32 -16.63
CA ASP A 156 -25.79 4.08 -16.39
C ASP A 156 -25.22 3.37 -15.15
N TYR A 157 -26.12 2.96 -14.26
CA TYR A 157 -25.76 2.34 -12.99
C TYR A 157 -25.96 0.82 -12.99
N ALA A 158 -26.24 0.21 -14.15
CA ALA A 158 -26.22 -1.24 -14.30
C ALA A 158 -24.86 -1.84 -13.88
N PHE A 159 -24.85 -3.06 -13.33
CA PHE A 159 -23.60 -3.71 -12.92
C PHE A 159 -22.88 -4.30 -14.14
N THR A 160 -21.81 -3.65 -14.58
CA THR A 160 -21.14 -3.94 -15.86
C THR A 160 -20.33 -5.24 -15.84
N SER A 161 -19.95 -5.74 -17.02
CA SER A 161 -19.05 -6.90 -17.13
C SER A 161 -17.68 -6.65 -16.50
N GLN A 162 -17.13 -5.45 -16.63
CA GLN A 162 -15.87 -5.07 -15.97
C GLN A 162 -15.99 -5.14 -14.45
N MET A 163 -17.13 -4.73 -13.88
CA MET A 163 -17.39 -4.87 -12.45
C MET A 163 -17.55 -6.34 -12.02
N ARG A 164 -18.03 -7.23 -12.90
CA ARG A 164 -18.10 -8.67 -12.63
C ARG A 164 -16.69 -9.26 -12.54
N HIS A 165 -15.81 -8.98 -13.51
CA HIS A 165 -14.41 -9.41 -13.44
C HIS A 165 -13.69 -8.85 -12.20
N MET A 166 -13.96 -7.59 -11.85
CA MET A 166 -13.46 -6.99 -10.61
C MET A 166 -13.95 -7.74 -9.37
N LEU A 167 -15.25 -8.09 -9.29
CA LEU A 167 -15.80 -8.86 -8.19
C LEU A 167 -15.13 -10.23 -8.11
N GLU A 168 -15.03 -10.98 -9.20
CA GLU A 168 -14.36 -12.28 -9.27
C GLU A 168 -12.90 -12.19 -8.78
N PHE A 169 -12.17 -11.16 -9.21
CA PHE A 169 -10.81 -10.91 -8.76
C PHE A 169 -10.74 -10.70 -7.24
N PHE A 170 -11.61 -9.86 -6.66
CA PHE A 170 -11.59 -9.61 -5.22
C PHE A 170 -12.14 -10.78 -4.40
N GLU A 171 -13.03 -11.59 -4.95
CA GLU A 171 -13.47 -12.84 -4.33
C GLU A 171 -12.32 -13.84 -4.21
N ALA A 172 -11.39 -13.86 -5.16
CA ALA A 172 -10.17 -14.65 -5.08
C ALA A 172 -9.12 -14.02 -4.16
N LEU A 173 -8.91 -12.69 -4.24
CA LEU A 173 -7.82 -12.02 -3.55
C LEU A 173 -8.09 -11.78 -2.06
N LEU A 174 -9.29 -11.31 -1.68
CA LEU A 174 -9.54 -10.81 -0.32
C LEU A 174 -9.54 -11.90 0.78
N PRO A 175 -9.95 -13.16 0.52
CA PRO A 175 -9.77 -14.27 1.47
C PRO A 175 -8.32 -14.54 1.84
N ASP A 176 -7.42 -14.43 0.87
CA ASP A 176 -6.01 -14.77 1.00
C ASP A 176 -5.10 -13.55 0.87
N LEU A 177 -5.62 -12.37 1.25
CA LEU A 177 -4.91 -11.10 1.07
C LEU A 177 -3.59 -11.13 1.87
N PRO A 178 -2.43 -11.03 1.20
CA PRO A 178 -1.15 -11.12 1.89
C PRO A 178 -0.97 -9.90 2.79
N ALA A 179 -0.59 -10.15 4.05
CA ALA A 179 -0.27 -9.10 5.00
C ALA A 179 0.96 -8.29 4.53
N LEU A 180 1.00 -7.02 4.91
CA LEU A 180 2.15 -6.16 4.67
C LEU A 180 3.24 -6.49 5.70
N THR A 181 4.36 -6.99 5.20
CA THR A 181 5.58 -7.20 6.00
C THR A 181 6.49 -5.98 5.88
N ILE A 182 6.81 -5.36 7.01
CA ILE A 182 7.73 -4.24 7.14
C ILE A 182 8.95 -4.73 7.90
N ARG A 183 10.14 -4.57 7.30
CA ARG A 183 11.39 -4.83 8.02
C ARG A 183 11.75 -3.62 8.89
N VAL A 184 12.02 -3.89 10.17
CA VAL A 184 12.35 -2.92 11.21
C VAL A 184 13.74 -3.26 11.73
N GLY A 185 14.66 -2.29 11.65
CA GLY A 185 16.07 -2.47 12.01
C GLY A 185 16.99 -2.69 10.82
N SER A 186 18.29 -2.64 11.07
CA SER A 186 19.38 -2.77 10.09
C SER A 186 19.77 -4.22 9.79
N SER A 187 18.79 -5.14 9.77
CA SER A 187 19.01 -6.57 9.49
C SER A 187 18.83 -6.92 8.00
N GLN A 188 19.16 -5.98 7.12
CA GLN A 188 19.96 -6.25 5.93
C GLN A 188 21.21 -5.40 6.10
N GLY A 189 22.40 -5.95 5.81
CA GLY A 189 23.66 -5.24 6.03
C GLY A 189 23.65 -3.84 5.41
N ASP A 190 24.69 -3.06 5.68
CA ASP A 190 24.96 -1.74 5.08
C ASP A 190 24.90 -1.68 3.53
N GLU A 191 24.45 -2.73 2.85
CA GLU A 191 24.07 -2.71 1.45
C GLU A 191 22.95 -1.68 1.21
N PRO A 192 23.24 -0.63 0.43
CA PRO A 192 22.23 0.33 0.04
C PRO A 192 21.08 -0.39 -0.70
N PRO A 193 19.86 0.19 -0.73
CA PRO A 193 18.76 -0.41 -1.47
C PRO A 193 19.02 -0.33 -2.98
N ILE A 194 18.53 -1.33 -3.74
CA ILE A 194 18.39 -1.21 -5.19
C ILE A 194 17.32 -0.16 -5.46
N VAL A 195 17.67 0.92 -6.17
CA VAL A 195 16.72 1.97 -6.54
C VAL A 195 16.30 1.77 -7.99
N VAL A 196 15.01 1.56 -8.23
CA VAL A 196 14.44 1.45 -9.57
C VAL A 196 13.68 2.73 -9.88
N TYR A 197 14.13 3.47 -10.88
CA TYR A 197 13.36 4.56 -11.49
C TYR A 197 12.62 3.98 -12.70
N THR A 198 11.33 4.27 -12.80
CA THR A 198 10.50 3.90 -13.95
C THR A 198 9.88 5.16 -14.52
N ASP A 199 9.77 5.22 -15.85
CA ASP A 199 9.02 6.27 -16.54
C ASP A 199 8.31 5.65 -17.74
N ALA A 200 7.15 6.17 -18.12
CA ALA A 200 6.41 5.71 -19.27
C ALA A 200 5.97 6.88 -20.14
N SER A 201 6.13 6.71 -21.45
CA SER A 201 5.62 7.65 -22.45
C SER A 201 4.52 7.00 -23.27
N PHE A 202 3.48 7.77 -23.56
CA PHE A 202 2.40 7.36 -24.44
C PHE A 202 2.19 8.41 -25.51
N ARG A 203 2.10 7.96 -26.76
CA ARG A 203 1.71 8.77 -27.90
C ARG A 203 0.43 8.18 -28.49
N ALA A 204 -0.63 8.97 -28.44
CA ALA A 204 -1.92 8.60 -29.00
C ALA A 204 -1.86 8.47 -30.52
N THR A 205 -2.85 7.76 -31.07
CA THR A 205 -3.13 7.67 -32.50
C THR A 205 -3.34 9.07 -33.07
N ALA A 206 -2.83 9.34 -34.27
CA ALA A 206 -3.12 10.59 -34.97
C ALA A 206 -4.61 10.65 -35.35
N ALA A 207 -5.19 11.86 -35.34
CA ALA A 207 -6.62 12.05 -35.64
C ALA A 207 -7.03 11.62 -37.05
N ASP A 208 -6.06 11.53 -37.96
CA ASP A 208 -6.21 11.07 -39.35
C ASP A 208 -5.98 9.55 -39.52
N GLY A 209 -5.74 8.82 -38.42
CA GLY A 209 -5.50 7.36 -38.42
C GLY A 209 -4.16 6.93 -39.01
N THR A 210 -3.29 7.87 -39.40
CA THR A 210 -2.04 7.56 -40.11
C THR A 210 -0.96 6.98 -39.20
N ARG A 211 -1.07 7.20 -37.89
CA ARG A 211 -0.06 6.82 -36.91
C ARG A 211 -0.67 6.00 -35.79
N GLN A 212 -0.19 4.76 -35.64
CA GLN A 212 -0.59 3.86 -34.57
C GLN A 212 -0.14 4.39 -33.19
N PRO A 213 -0.87 4.05 -32.12
CA PRO A 213 -0.48 4.44 -30.77
C PRO A 213 0.84 3.77 -30.38
N VAL A 214 1.70 4.48 -29.67
CA VAL A 214 2.98 3.95 -29.20
C VAL A 214 3.11 4.20 -27.71
N ALA A 215 3.39 3.14 -26.96
CA ALA A 215 3.76 3.23 -25.56
C ALA A 215 5.17 2.68 -25.35
N GLU A 216 6.00 3.45 -24.66
CA GLU A 216 7.34 3.06 -24.29
C GLU A 216 7.54 3.23 -22.80
N LEU A 217 8.27 2.30 -22.23
CA LEU A 217 8.52 2.20 -20.81
C LEU A 217 10.03 2.15 -20.60
N GLY A 218 10.54 3.04 -19.76
CA GLY A 218 11.95 3.13 -19.40
C GLY A 218 12.15 2.71 -17.95
N TYR A 219 13.27 2.04 -17.71
CA TYR A 219 13.76 1.67 -16.39
C TYR A 219 15.20 2.13 -16.24
N HIS A 220 15.51 2.69 -15.08
CA HIS A 220 16.88 2.96 -14.66
C HIS A 220 17.07 2.35 -13.27
N VAL A 221 17.83 1.26 -13.19
CA VAL A 221 18.09 0.52 -11.96
C VAL A 221 19.48 0.89 -11.45
N VAL A 222 19.53 1.44 -10.25
CA VAL A 222 20.76 1.73 -9.51
C VAL A 222 20.99 0.55 -8.56
N VAL A 223 21.93 -0.32 -8.91
CA VAL A 223 22.34 -1.44 -8.07
C VAL A 223 23.58 -1.01 -7.28
N PRO A 224 23.47 -0.82 -5.96
CA PRO A 224 24.60 -0.45 -5.15
C PRO A 224 25.61 -1.61 -5.08
N ARG A 225 26.89 -1.25 -4.94
CA ARG A 225 27.99 -2.21 -4.80
C ARG A 225 28.71 -1.96 -3.49
N SER A 226 29.14 -3.04 -2.83
CA SER A 226 29.97 -2.95 -1.62
C SER A 226 31.39 -2.45 -1.90
N ASP A 227 31.87 -2.56 -3.15
CA ASP A 227 33.27 -2.37 -3.55
C ASP A 227 33.49 -1.29 -4.64
N GLY A 228 32.57 -0.33 -4.81
CA GLY A 228 32.73 0.72 -5.83
C GLY A 228 31.47 1.56 -6.10
N PRO A 229 31.48 2.38 -7.17
CA PRO A 229 30.29 3.14 -7.56
C PRO A 229 29.14 2.20 -7.93
N PRO A 230 27.87 2.64 -7.79
CA PRO A 230 26.72 1.81 -8.11
C PRO A 230 26.72 1.42 -9.59
N THR A 231 26.26 0.21 -9.88
CA THR A 231 26.00 -0.22 -11.26
C THR A 231 24.70 0.39 -11.73
N LEU A 232 24.74 1.06 -12.88
CA LEU A 232 23.55 1.64 -13.51
C LEU A 232 23.11 0.70 -14.65
N LEU A 233 21.89 0.18 -14.56
CA LEU A 233 21.27 -0.59 -15.63
C LEU A 233 20.15 0.25 -16.24
N TYR A 234 20.17 0.39 -17.56
CA TYR A 234 19.11 1.02 -18.31
C TYR A 234 18.40 -0.02 -19.18
N HIS A 235 17.08 0.00 -19.16
CA HIS A 235 16.27 -0.82 -20.04
C HIS A 235 15.10 -0.01 -20.57
N SER A 236 14.72 -0.22 -21.82
CA SER A 236 13.47 0.29 -22.36
C SER A 236 12.71 -0.81 -23.06
N HIS A 237 11.39 -0.79 -22.91
CA HIS A 237 10.48 -1.77 -23.47
C HIS A 237 9.33 -1.04 -24.17
N ARG A 238 9.10 -1.36 -25.45
CA ARG A 238 7.93 -0.90 -26.18
C ARG A 238 6.83 -1.92 -26.02
N LEU A 239 5.64 -1.48 -25.61
CA LEU A 239 4.48 -2.36 -25.49
C LEU A 239 3.96 -2.73 -26.88
N GLU A 240 3.62 -4.01 -27.06
CA GLU A 240 3.01 -4.52 -28.29
C GLU A 240 1.58 -3.97 -28.47
N GLN A 241 1.13 -3.87 -29.73
CA GLN A 241 -0.20 -3.33 -30.06
C GLN A 241 -1.33 -4.14 -29.44
N ASP A 242 -1.17 -5.47 -29.38
CA ASP A 242 -2.18 -6.36 -28.79
C ASP A 242 -2.33 -6.13 -27.28
N ALA A 243 -1.23 -5.81 -26.58
CA ALA A 243 -1.27 -5.45 -25.17
C ALA A 243 -1.96 -4.09 -24.95
N LEU A 244 -1.75 -3.13 -25.85
CA LEU A 244 -2.43 -1.83 -25.81
C LEU A 244 -3.93 -1.94 -26.07
N ALA A 245 -4.38 -2.93 -26.86
CA ALA A 245 -5.80 -3.17 -27.10
C ALA A 245 -6.55 -3.65 -25.83
N ALA A 246 -5.82 -4.22 -24.86
CA ALA A 246 -6.38 -4.62 -23.57
C ALA A 246 -6.52 -3.45 -22.57
N PHE A 247 -5.93 -2.29 -22.88
CA PHE A 247 -6.00 -1.10 -22.04
C PHE A 247 -7.29 -0.32 -22.27
N SER A 248 -7.66 0.51 -21.29
CA SER A 248 -8.87 1.32 -21.38
C SER A 248 -8.84 2.22 -22.62
N SER A 249 -9.84 2.05 -23.49
CA SER A 249 -10.00 2.82 -24.73
C SER A 249 -10.49 4.25 -24.51
N THR A 250 -10.91 4.60 -23.29
CA THR A 250 -11.50 5.91 -22.97
C THR A 250 -10.51 6.88 -22.33
N ALA A 251 -9.29 6.45 -22.02
CA ALA A 251 -8.30 7.28 -21.36
C ALA A 251 -7.53 8.15 -22.38
N ALA A 252 -7.43 9.45 -22.10
CA ALA A 252 -6.64 10.38 -22.92
C ALA A 252 -5.13 10.06 -22.92
N THR A 253 -4.66 9.33 -21.91
CA THR A 253 -3.30 8.80 -21.82
C THR A 253 -3.30 7.42 -21.18
N LEU A 254 -2.41 6.53 -21.66
CA LEU A 254 -2.24 5.19 -21.13
C LEU A 254 -1.03 5.05 -20.19
N ILE A 255 -0.34 6.14 -19.85
CA ILE A 255 0.91 6.13 -19.04
C ILE A 255 0.78 5.28 -17.78
N MET A 256 -0.25 5.51 -16.96
CA MET A 256 -0.46 4.75 -15.71
C MET A 256 -0.73 3.25 -15.96
N GLN A 257 -1.38 2.89 -17.08
CA GLN A 257 -1.61 1.49 -17.44
C GLN A 257 -0.32 0.83 -17.97
N CYS A 258 0.52 1.61 -18.64
CA CYS A 258 1.85 1.18 -19.08
C CYS A 258 2.79 0.94 -17.89
N GLU A 259 2.75 1.79 -16.86
CA GLU A 259 3.49 1.59 -15.60
C GLU A 259 3.01 0.36 -14.82
N ILE A 260 1.73 0.00 -14.89
CA ILE A 260 1.22 -1.23 -14.27
C ILE A 260 1.74 -2.45 -15.03
N ALA A 261 1.70 -2.44 -16.36
CA ALA A 261 2.25 -3.52 -17.19
C ALA A 261 3.76 -3.69 -16.99
N ALA A 262 4.47 -2.58 -16.71
CA ALA A 262 5.88 -2.57 -16.30
C ALA A 262 6.14 -3.42 -15.06
N ALA A 263 5.35 -3.16 -14.01
CA ALA A 263 5.51 -3.77 -12.71
C ALA A 263 5.20 -5.27 -12.72
N THR A 264 4.39 -5.74 -13.68
CA THR A 264 4.05 -7.16 -13.84
C THR A 264 5.06 -7.96 -14.68
N GLY A 265 6.01 -7.28 -15.34
CA GLY A 265 7.12 -7.88 -16.10
C GLY A 265 6.70 -8.57 -17.42
N PRO A 266 7.60 -8.66 -18.43
CA PRO A 266 7.37 -9.49 -19.60
C PRO A 266 7.53 -10.99 -19.26
N PRO A 267 6.74 -11.89 -19.87
CA PRO A 267 7.00 -13.33 -19.82
C PRO A 267 8.15 -13.65 -20.79
N THR A 268 9.38 -13.34 -20.42
CA THR A 268 10.57 -13.84 -21.12
C THR A 268 11.76 -13.87 -20.16
N PRO A 269 12.64 -14.89 -20.23
CA PRO A 269 13.68 -15.08 -19.24
C PRO A 269 14.73 -14.01 -19.45
N CYS A 270 14.77 -13.02 -18.56
CA CYS A 270 15.97 -12.23 -18.37
C CYS A 270 17.03 -13.20 -17.84
N VAL A 271 17.83 -13.77 -18.75
CA VAL A 271 19.05 -14.49 -18.38
C VAL A 271 20.01 -13.43 -17.86
N LEU A 272 19.91 -13.17 -16.55
CA LEU A 272 21.04 -12.70 -15.78
C LEU A 272 22.14 -13.72 -16.00
N ARG A 273 23.09 -13.42 -16.90
CA ARG A 273 24.37 -14.11 -16.94
C ARG A 273 25.05 -13.81 -15.61
N MET A 274 24.80 -14.65 -14.61
CA MET A 274 25.72 -14.80 -13.49
C MET A 274 27.08 -15.14 -14.11
N GLY A 275 28.02 -14.22 -14.02
CA GLY A 275 29.40 -14.49 -14.36
C GLY A 275 29.84 -15.70 -13.55
N ALA A 276 30.19 -16.77 -14.26
CA ALA A 276 30.72 -17.97 -13.65
C ALA A 276 31.95 -17.60 -12.83
N VAL A 277 31.86 -17.74 -11.51
CA VAL A 277 33.03 -17.86 -10.66
C VAL A 277 33.66 -19.21 -11.02
N SER A 278 34.69 -19.17 -11.84
CA SER A 278 35.54 -20.32 -12.11
C SER A 278 36.19 -20.76 -10.81
N GLY A 279 35.70 -21.88 -10.26
CA GLY A 279 36.33 -22.59 -9.16
C GLY A 279 37.72 -23.08 -9.54
N GLN A 280 38.60 -23.02 -8.55
CA GLN A 280 39.95 -23.58 -8.51
C GLN A 280 40.03 -25.02 -9.05
N ARG A 281 41.18 -25.36 -9.65
CA ARG A 281 41.95 -26.60 -9.40
C ARG A 281 43.31 -26.53 -10.11
N GLY A 282 44.38 -26.69 -9.34
CA GLY A 282 45.78 -26.67 -9.77
C GLY A 282 46.64 -25.92 -8.79
#